data_AF-A0A257W4H1-F1
#
_entry.id   AF-A0A257W4H1-F1
#
_cell.length_a   1.000
_cell.length_b   1.000
_cell.length_c   1.000
_cell.angle_alpha   90.00
_cell.angle_beta   90.00
_cell.angle_gamma   90.00
#
_symmetry.space_group_name_H-M   'P 1'
#
loop_
_entity.id
_entity.type
_entity.pdbx_description
1 polymer ?
#
loop_
_entity_poly.entity_id
_entity_poly.type
_entity_poly.pdbx_seq_one_letter_code
_entity_poly.pdbx_strand_id
1 'polypeptide(L)'
;MKQIYSNGRQQYSNHHRLRTMQKLTLFLLGSLLLLACNDQDKGPDLKGPEVKMPLERFEQLFFAIDSNQLTAGLKGVMAKYPDFYPVFMRNILGVSGNPEEEATQQVSLMFLRGYASVADSLGQKFGDFKKVQSEIETGFSYLKFYFPEYQPGKLITFVGPFDAPGVALIDKGLAIGLQQYAGRDYSVYQVLDEQQLFPKYISRRFEPQFIPVSCLNAALGEMIPDSTIGRPLIEQVVEKGKRWYLLDKLLPKTEDSIITGYTVKQLAWCE
;
A
#
# COMPACT_ATOMS: atom_id res chain seq x y z
N MET A 1 -46.48 70.22 -1.85
CA MET A 1 -45.37 70.11 -0.87
C MET A 1 -45.37 68.81 -0.05
N LYS A 2 -46.51 68.34 0.52
CA LYS A 2 -46.54 67.10 1.34
C LYS A 2 -46.19 65.79 0.59
N GLN A 3 -46.47 65.70 -0.70
CA GLN A 3 -46.29 64.48 -1.50
C GLN A 3 -44.82 64.23 -1.95
N ILE A 4 -44.03 65.30 -2.08
CA ILE A 4 -42.59 65.21 -2.39
C ILE A 4 -41.82 64.74 -1.14
N TYR A 5 -42.24 65.18 0.05
CA TYR A 5 -41.65 64.76 1.33
C TYR A 5 -41.96 63.31 1.72
N SER A 6 -43.09 62.73 1.29
CA SER A 6 -43.39 61.31 1.57
C SER A 6 -42.57 60.38 0.66
N ASN A 7 -42.44 60.70 -0.63
CA ASN A 7 -41.65 59.90 -1.58
C ASN A 7 -40.16 59.86 -1.22
N GLY A 8 -39.57 60.97 -0.77
CA GLY A 8 -38.17 61.01 -0.34
C GLY A 8 -37.88 60.12 0.88
N ARG A 9 -38.79 60.07 1.86
CA ARG A 9 -38.67 59.19 3.04
C ARG A 9 -38.77 57.71 2.69
N GLN A 10 -39.61 57.37 1.71
CA GLN A 10 -39.82 55.99 1.27
C GLN A 10 -38.63 55.46 0.45
N GLN A 11 -38.04 56.30 -0.41
CA GLN A 11 -36.80 55.98 -1.12
C GLN A 11 -35.60 55.81 -0.16
N TYR A 12 -35.46 56.70 0.84
CA TYR A 12 -34.38 56.60 1.84
C TYR A 12 -34.47 55.32 2.68
N SER A 13 -35.69 54.97 3.11
CA SER A 13 -35.95 53.73 3.86
C SER A 13 -35.62 52.47 3.05
N ASN A 14 -35.99 52.44 1.76
CA ASN A 14 -35.71 51.31 0.88
C ASN A 14 -34.20 51.16 0.61
N HIS A 15 -33.48 52.26 0.40
CA HIS A 15 -32.02 52.20 0.23
C HIS A 15 -31.29 51.72 1.48
N HIS A 16 -31.74 52.14 2.67
CA HIS A 16 -31.19 51.64 3.94
C HIS A 16 -31.46 50.14 4.11
N ARG A 17 -32.68 49.66 3.82
CA ARG A 17 -33.04 48.23 3.88
C ARG A 17 -32.22 47.38 2.91
N LEU A 18 -32.00 47.84 1.68
CA LEU A 18 -31.16 47.15 0.68
C LEU A 18 -29.70 47.02 1.14
N ARG A 19 -29.11 48.08 1.72
CA ARG A 19 -27.75 48.03 2.26
C ARG A 19 -27.65 47.11 3.48
N THR A 20 -28.64 47.08 4.35
CA THR A 20 -28.66 46.17 5.51
C THR A 20 -28.85 44.72 5.08
N MET A 21 -29.70 44.44 4.07
CA MET A 21 -29.85 43.11 3.50
C MET A 21 -28.57 42.65 2.79
N GLN A 22 -27.91 43.49 1.98
CA GLN A 22 -26.62 43.15 1.37
C GLN A 22 -25.54 42.82 2.42
N LYS A 23 -25.46 43.59 3.51
CA LYS A 23 -24.55 43.30 4.62
C LYS A 23 -24.90 41.98 5.31
N LEU A 24 -26.18 41.67 5.49
CA LEU A 24 -26.62 40.37 6.01
C LEU A 24 -26.26 39.23 5.06
N THR A 25 -26.45 39.39 3.75
CA THR A 25 -26.11 38.34 2.76
C THR A 25 -24.61 38.10 2.69
N LEU A 26 -23.78 39.15 2.74
CA LEU A 26 -22.32 39.04 2.81
C LEU A 26 -21.85 38.39 4.13
N PHE A 27 -22.51 38.70 5.24
CA PHE A 27 -22.22 38.07 6.53
C PHE A 27 -22.62 36.58 6.54
N LEU A 28 -23.78 36.24 5.97
CA LEU A 28 -24.26 34.86 5.84
C LEU A 28 -23.34 34.04 4.91
N LEU A 29 -22.94 34.60 3.76
CA LEU A 29 -22.02 33.98 2.82
C LEU A 29 -20.62 33.81 3.42
N GLY A 30 -20.15 34.79 4.20
CA GLY A 30 -18.91 34.69 4.98
C GLY A 30 -18.98 33.62 6.07
N SER A 31 -20.11 33.46 6.74
CA SER A 31 -20.29 32.42 7.76
C SER A 31 -20.35 31.00 7.18
N LEU A 32 -20.86 30.83 5.95
CA LEU A 32 -20.81 29.54 5.25
C LEU A 32 -19.37 29.14 4.86
N LEU A 33 -18.50 30.11 4.57
CA LEU A 33 -17.08 29.83 4.26
C LEU A 33 -16.28 29.38 5.48
N LEU A 34 -16.71 29.74 6.69
CA LEU A 34 -16.05 29.33 7.94
C LEU A 34 -16.41 27.90 8.39
N LEU A 35 -17.44 27.28 7.79
CA LEU A 35 -17.82 25.88 8.05
C LEU A 35 -17.10 24.87 7.12
N ALA A 36 -16.30 25.35 6.16
CA ALA A 36 -15.64 24.51 5.17
C ALA A 36 -14.26 23.96 5.61
N CYS A 37 -13.69 24.49 6.70
CA CYS A 37 -12.49 23.92 7.32
C CYS A 37 -12.92 23.07 8.50
N ASN A 38 -13.19 21.80 8.23
CA ASN A 38 -13.18 20.79 9.28
C ASN A 38 -12.19 19.73 8.83
N ASP A 39 -11.04 19.68 9.50
CA ASP A 39 -10.02 18.63 9.41
C ASP A 39 -10.64 17.33 9.97
N GLN A 40 -11.65 16.82 9.28
CA GLN A 40 -12.25 15.53 9.62
C GLN A 40 -11.31 14.44 9.16
N ASP A 41 -11.10 13.45 10.03
CA ASP A 41 -10.44 12.19 9.71
C ASP A 41 -10.86 11.72 8.31
N LYS A 42 -9.89 11.40 7.44
CA LYS A 42 -10.10 11.18 5.99
C LYS A 42 -11.00 9.98 5.64
N GLY A 43 -11.48 9.21 6.62
CA GLY A 43 -12.27 8.00 6.46
C GLY A 43 -13.25 7.73 7.61
N PRO A 44 -14.08 6.67 7.51
CA PRO A 44 -15.00 6.27 8.58
C PRO A 44 -14.26 5.94 9.87
N ASP A 45 -14.91 6.21 11.01
CA ASP A 45 -14.40 5.82 12.32
C ASP A 45 -14.59 4.31 12.54
N LEU A 46 -13.54 3.54 12.27
CA LEU A 46 -13.48 2.12 12.55
C LEU A 46 -12.84 1.92 13.93
N LYS A 47 -13.50 1.15 14.80
CA LYS A 47 -13.05 0.90 16.19
C LYS A 47 -11.78 0.04 16.31
N GLY A 48 -11.15 -0.32 15.19
CA GLY A 48 -9.97 -1.18 15.11
C GLY A 48 -9.98 -2.05 13.84
N PRO A 49 -8.99 -2.95 13.67
CA PRO A 49 -9.01 -3.91 12.57
C PRO A 49 -10.13 -4.94 12.79
N GLU A 50 -11.20 -4.80 12.02
CA GLU A 50 -12.31 -5.78 11.96
C GLU A 50 -11.95 -6.99 11.09
N VAL A 51 -11.08 -6.78 10.10
CA VAL A 51 -10.52 -7.84 9.27
C VAL A 51 -9.34 -8.50 9.99
N LYS A 52 -9.32 -9.83 9.99
CA LYS A 52 -8.18 -10.64 10.46
C LYS A 52 -7.59 -11.40 9.30
N MET A 53 -6.30 -11.23 9.07
CA MET A 53 -5.57 -11.92 8.01
C MET A 53 -4.50 -12.81 8.65
N PRO A 54 -4.68 -14.14 8.66
CA PRO A 54 -3.68 -15.05 9.23
C PRO A 54 -2.30 -14.84 8.59
N LEU A 55 -1.25 -14.81 9.42
CA LEU A 55 0.12 -14.64 8.96
C LEU A 55 0.85 -15.98 8.92
N GLU A 56 1.41 -16.30 7.77
CA GLU A 56 2.24 -17.48 7.51
C GLU A 56 3.69 -17.05 7.21
N ARG A 57 4.66 -17.49 8.02
CA ARG A 57 6.08 -17.16 7.86
C ARG A 57 6.82 -18.23 7.04
N PHE A 58 6.58 -18.28 5.73
CA PHE A 58 7.14 -19.32 4.86
C PHE A 58 8.67 -19.29 4.83
N GLU A 59 9.27 -18.10 4.84
CA GLU A 59 10.73 -17.94 4.83
C GLU A 59 11.40 -18.62 6.02
N GLN A 60 10.76 -18.63 7.20
CA GLN A 60 11.34 -19.22 8.40
C GLN A 60 11.51 -20.74 8.24
N LEU A 61 10.51 -21.42 7.71
CA LEU A 61 10.60 -22.87 7.51
C LEU A 61 11.52 -23.21 6.33
N PHE A 62 11.45 -22.42 5.26
CA PHE A 62 12.28 -22.65 4.07
C PHE A 62 13.77 -22.51 4.37
N PHE A 63 14.19 -21.43 5.03
CA PHE A 63 15.60 -21.21 5.39
C PHE A 63 16.08 -22.05 6.59
N ALA A 64 15.18 -22.74 7.29
CA ALA A 64 15.53 -23.72 8.33
C ALA A 64 15.81 -25.13 7.79
N ILE A 65 15.74 -25.37 6.47
CA ILE A 65 16.05 -26.67 5.88
C ILE A 65 17.51 -27.06 6.15
N ASP A 66 17.71 -28.24 6.74
CA ASP A 66 19.03 -28.87 6.82
C ASP A 66 19.49 -29.27 5.41
N SER A 67 20.57 -28.64 4.95
CA SER A 67 21.13 -28.90 3.62
C SER A 67 21.60 -30.35 3.40
N ASN A 68 21.86 -31.11 4.46
CA ASN A 68 22.19 -32.54 4.36
C ASN A 68 20.95 -33.44 4.19
N GLN A 69 19.76 -32.88 4.39
CA GLN A 69 18.47 -33.57 4.30
C GLN A 69 17.50 -32.79 3.38
N LEU A 70 18.04 -32.21 2.30
CA LEU A 70 17.35 -31.26 1.44
C LEU A 70 16.01 -31.77 0.92
N THR A 71 15.96 -32.98 0.35
CA THR A 71 14.73 -33.58 -0.18
C THR A 71 13.64 -33.70 0.89
N ALA A 72 14.01 -34.15 2.10
CA ALA A 72 13.08 -34.26 3.22
C ALA A 72 12.61 -32.88 3.70
N GLY A 73 13.52 -31.91 3.79
CA GLY A 73 13.20 -30.53 4.14
C GLY A 73 12.23 -29.88 3.16
N LEU A 74 12.49 -29.99 1.85
CA LEU A 74 11.62 -29.48 0.79
C LEU A 74 10.23 -30.13 0.83
N LYS A 75 10.14 -31.45 1.05
CA LYS A 75 8.86 -32.13 1.27
C LYS A 75 8.12 -31.58 2.49
N GLY A 76 8.84 -31.31 3.58
CA GLY A 76 8.28 -30.70 4.79
C GLY A 76 7.69 -29.31 4.54
N VAL A 77 8.41 -28.45 3.81
CA VAL A 77 7.91 -27.13 3.41
C VAL A 77 6.69 -27.26 2.50
N MET A 78 6.76 -28.13 1.48
CA MET A 78 5.65 -28.38 0.56
C MET A 78 4.39 -28.85 1.29
N ALA A 79 4.54 -29.76 2.26
CA ALA A 79 3.42 -30.26 3.06
C ALA A 79 2.81 -29.18 3.97
N LYS A 80 3.64 -28.26 4.50
CA LYS A 80 3.18 -27.17 5.36
C LYS A 80 2.51 -26.03 4.56
N TYR A 81 3.00 -25.76 3.36
CA TYR A 81 2.56 -24.66 2.50
C TYR A 81 2.16 -25.14 1.09
N PRO A 82 1.18 -26.04 0.96
CA PRO A 82 0.85 -26.68 -0.32
C PRO A 82 0.40 -25.69 -1.40
N ASP A 83 -0.21 -24.57 -0.99
CA ASP A 83 -0.72 -23.55 -1.92
C ASP A 83 0.37 -22.56 -2.38
N PHE A 84 1.43 -22.38 -1.58
CA PHE A 84 2.46 -21.36 -1.86
C PHE A 84 3.80 -21.94 -2.30
N TYR A 85 4.22 -23.09 -1.78
CA TYR A 85 5.47 -23.73 -2.19
C TYR A 85 5.56 -23.92 -3.72
N PRO A 86 4.53 -24.42 -4.43
CA PRO A 86 4.60 -24.55 -5.89
C PRO A 86 4.70 -23.21 -6.62
N VAL A 87 4.12 -22.14 -6.06
CA VAL A 87 4.19 -20.78 -6.61
C VAL A 87 5.60 -20.22 -6.42
N PHE A 88 6.14 -20.35 -5.22
CA PHE A 88 7.51 -19.94 -4.91
C PHE A 88 8.52 -20.66 -5.80
N MET A 89 8.44 -21.99 -5.90
CA MET A 89 9.39 -22.76 -6.71
C MET A 89 9.34 -22.40 -8.20
N ARG A 90 8.14 -22.33 -8.78
CA ARG A 90 7.98 -22.11 -10.23
C ARG A 90 8.14 -20.64 -10.63
N ASN A 91 7.49 -19.74 -9.90
CA ASN A 91 7.37 -18.35 -10.32
C ASN A 91 8.45 -17.46 -9.70
N ILE A 92 9.10 -17.89 -8.61
CA ILE A 92 10.17 -17.13 -7.95
C ILE A 92 11.53 -17.78 -8.20
N LEU A 93 11.67 -19.11 -8.03
CA LEU A 93 12.94 -19.80 -8.23
C LEU A 93 13.13 -20.42 -9.63
N GLY A 94 12.09 -20.43 -10.48
CA GLY A 94 12.19 -20.89 -11.86
C GLY A 94 12.38 -22.40 -12.03
N VAL A 95 11.97 -23.22 -11.05
CA VAL A 95 12.06 -24.69 -11.08
C VAL A 95 10.72 -25.37 -10.89
N SER A 96 10.60 -26.66 -11.23
CA SER A 96 9.34 -27.41 -11.14
C SER A 96 8.75 -27.42 -9.72
N GLY A 97 9.63 -27.42 -8.71
CA GLY A 97 9.28 -27.58 -7.31
C GLY A 97 9.15 -29.03 -6.88
N ASN A 98 9.33 -30.03 -7.76
CA ASN A 98 9.35 -31.43 -7.35
C ASN A 98 10.58 -31.70 -6.44
N PRO A 99 10.40 -32.04 -5.14
CA PRO A 99 11.54 -32.23 -4.22
C PRO A 99 12.50 -33.35 -4.63
N GLU A 100 12.05 -34.31 -5.45
CA GLU A 100 12.88 -35.44 -5.93
C GLU A 100 13.69 -35.10 -7.18
N GLU A 101 13.42 -33.97 -7.82
CA GLU A 101 14.09 -33.60 -9.06
C GLU A 101 15.43 -32.92 -8.78
N GLU A 102 16.48 -33.36 -9.46
CA GLU A 102 17.84 -32.84 -9.29
C GLU A 102 17.93 -31.33 -9.53
N ALA A 103 17.28 -30.80 -10.57
CA ALA A 103 17.29 -29.36 -10.86
C ALA A 103 16.65 -28.54 -9.72
N THR A 104 15.52 -29.00 -9.16
CA THR A 104 14.87 -28.35 -8.01
C THR A 104 15.79 -28.37 -6.79
N GLN A 105 16.45 -29.50 -6.51
CA GLN A 105 17.39 -29.62 -5.39
C GLN A 105 18.60 -28.70 -5.56
N GLN A 106 19.23 -28.71 -6.74
CA GLN A 106 20.40 -27.87 -7.01
C GLN A 106 20.09 -26.38 -6.84
N VAL A 107 19.00 -25.89 -7.46
CA VAL A 107 18.60 -24.48 -7.34
C VAL A 107 18.22 -24.12 -5.91
N SER A 108 17.47 -24.99 -5.21
CA SER A 108 17.11 -24.76 -3.80
C SER A 108 18.34 -24.66 -2.92
N LEU A 109 19.32 -25.55 -3.09
CA LEU A 109 20.56 -25.54 -2.31
C LEU A 109 21.40 -24.29 -2.60
N MET A 110 21.52 -23.89 -3.87
CA MET A 110 22.21 -22.65 -4.25
C MET A 110 21.53 -21.43 -3.62
N PHE A 111 20.21 -21.38 -3.67
CA PHE A 111 19.43 -20.27 -3.11
C PHE A 111 19.55 -20.21 -1.57
N LEU A 112 19.37 -21.33 -0.87
CA LEU A 112 19.54 -21.42 0.57
C LEU A 112 20.91 -20.91 1.02
N ARG A 113 21.99 -21.29 0.30
CA ARG A 113 23.35 -20.83 0.61
C ARG A 113 23.58 -19.37 0.26
N GLY A 114 23.12 -18.94 -0.92
CA GLY A 114 23.35 -17.58 -1.42
C GLY A 114 22.57 -16.51 -0.66
N TYR A 115 21.41 -16.86 -0.12
CA TYR A 115 20.51 -15.92 0.57
C TYR A 115 20.44 -16.12 2.08
N ALA A 116 21.24 -17.02 2.68
CA ALA A 116 21.24 -17.27 4.13
C ALA A 116 21.43 -15.98 4.95
N SER A 117 22.45 -15.17 4.62
CA SER A 117 22.74 -13.92 5.33
C SER A 117 21.63 -12.87 5.18
N VAL A 118 20.96 -12.86 4.02
CA VAL A 118 19.80 -12.01 3.75
C VAL A 118 18.62 -12.46 4.60
N ALA A 119 18.30 -13.75 4.60
CA ALA A 119 17.23 -14.33 5.41
C ALA A 119 17.45 -14.10 6.91
N ASP A 120 18.68 -14.27 7.41
CA ASP A 120 19.04 -14.00 8.81
C ASP A 120 18.84 -12.52 9.17
N SER A 121 19.35 -11.60 8.33
CA SER A 121 19.21 -10.16 8.55
C SER A 121 17.75 -9.72 8.53
N LEU A 122 16.94 -10.26 7.62
CA LEU A 122 15.52 -9.96 7.51
C LEU A 122 14.74 -10.61 8.66
N GLY A 123 15.13 -11.80 9.11
CA GLY A 123 14.55 -12.47 10.27
C GLY A 123 14.70 -11.63 11.54
N GLN A 124 15.83 -10.96 11.72
CA GLN A 124 16.03 -10.01 12.83
C GLN A 124 15.14 -8.77 12.68
N LYS A 125 15.09 -8.17 11.49
CA LYS A 125 14.30 -6.95 11.22
C LYS A 125 12.79 -7.18 11.33
N PHE A 126 12.32 -8.33 10.85
CA PHE A 126 10.90 -8.71 10.81
C PHE A 126 10.55 -9.79 11.84
N GLY A 127 11.34 -9.93 12.91
CA GLY A 127 11.09 -10.92 13.97
C GLY A 127 9.73 -10.71 14.63
N ASP A 128 9.37 -9.45 14.90
CA ASP A 128 8.01 -9.04 15.24
C ASP A 128 7.32 -8.37 14.04
N PHE A 129 6.38 -9.08 13.43
CA PHE A 129 5.59 -8.59 12.29
C PHE A 129 4.22 -8.04 12.70
N LYS A 130 3.89 -8.02 14.01
CA LYS A 130 2.54 -7.66 14.49
C LYS A 130 2.14 -6.25 14.10
N LYS A 131 3.07 -5.29 14.17
CA LYS A 131 2.79 -3.90 13.80
C LYS A 131 2.40 -3.80 12.32
N VAL A 132 3.23 -4.37 11.44
CA VAL A 132 2.99 -4.38 9.99
C VAL A 132 1.69 -5.12 9.66
N GLN A 133 1.47 -6.29 10.27
CA GLN A 133 0.22 -7.04 10.12
C GLN A 133 -0.99 -6.22 10.55
N SER A 134 -0.93 -5.54 11.70
CA SER A 134 -2.04 -4.72 12.19
C SER A 134 -2.35 -3.57 11.24
N GLU A 135 -1.33 -2.91 10.67
CA GLU A 135 -1.51 -1.82 9.71
C GLU A 135 -2.15 -2.33 8.40
N ILE A 136 -1.73 -3.51 7.92
CA ILE A 136 -2.38 -4.19 6.79
C ILE A 136 -3.85 -4.48 7.14
N GLU A 137 -4.12 -5.15 8.26
CA GLU A 137 -5.49 -5.50 8.69
C GLU A 137 -6.40 -4.28 8.85
N THR A 138 -5.88 -3.18 9.38
CA THR A 138 -6.61 -1.90 9.44
C THR A 138 -6.96 -1.41 8.04
N GLY A 139 -5.99 -1.38 7.14
CA GLY A 139 -6.22 -1.01 5.74
C GLY A 139 -7.27 -1.87 5.03
N PHE A 140 -7.21 -3.19 5.24
CA PHE A 140 -8.18 -4.13 4.69
C PHE A 140 -9.56 -4.01 5.34
N SER A 141 -9.65 -3.50 6.57
CA SER A 141 -10.94 -3.18 7.21
C SER A 141 -11.61 -2.00 6.52
N TYR A 142 -10.85 -0.95 6.16
CA TYR A 142 -11.36 0.12 5.29
C TYR A 142 -11.73 -0.41 3.91
N LEU A 143 -10.93 -1.31 3.34
CA LEU A 143 -11.23 -1.90 2.03
C LEU A 143 -12.55 -2.65 2.06
N LYS A 144 -12.77 -3.47 3.09
CA LYS A 144 -14.02 -4.21 3.29
C LYS A 144 -15.21 -3.26 3.51
N PHE A 145 -15.01 -2.14 4.21
CA PHE A 145 -16.06 -1.14 4.40
C PHE A 145 -16.52 -0.54 3.06
N TYR A 146 -15.58 -0.12 2.20
CA TYR A 146 -15.92 0.47 0.89
C TYR A 146 -16.30 -0.56 -0.16
N PHE A 147 -15.79 -1.79 -0.04
CA PHE A 147 -16.03 -2.90 -0.96
C PHE A 147 -16.40 -4.18 -0.18
N PRO A 148 -17.66 -4.29 0.29
CA PRO A 148 -18.10 -5.39 1.16
C PRO A 148 -17.96 -6.80 0.57
N GLU A 149 -17.89 -6.91 -0.76
CA GLU A 149 -17.73 -8.19 -1.46
C GLU A 149 -16.27 -8.67 -1.49
N TYR A 150 -15.30 -7.78 -1.28
CA TYR A 150 -13.88 -8.18 -1.28
C TYR A 150 -13.61 -9.13 -0.12
N GLN A 151 -12.92 -10.25 -0.38
CA GLN A 151 -12.59 -11.25 0.64
C GLN A 151 -11.09 -11.24 0.94
N PRO A 152 -10.66 -10.60 2.04
CA PRO A 152 -9.26 -10.63 2.44
C PRO A 152 -8.81 -12.08 2.70
N GLY A 153 -7.69 -12.46 2.10
CA GLY A 153 -7.07 -13.76 2.34
C GLY A 153 -6.07 -13.75 3.50
N LYS A 154 -5.12 -14.68 3.45
CA LYS A 154 -3.98 -14.74 4.36
C LYS A 154 -2.82 -13.86 3.90
N LEU A 155 -1.88 -13.61 4.80
CA LEU A 155 -0.59 -13.03 4.49
C LEU A 155 0.46 -14.15 4.56
N ILE A 156 1.29 -14.28 3.54
CA ILE A 156 2.45 -15.16 3.57
C ILE A 156 3.71 -14.33 3.34
N THR A 157 4.68 -14.37 4.24
CA THR A 157 5.97 -13.72 4.03
C THR A 157 6.93 -14.70 3.37
N PHE A 158 7.79 -14.20 2.49
CA PHE A 158 8.86 -14.98 1.87
C PHE A 158 10.12 -14.14 1.74
N VAL A 159 11.25 -14.81 1.50
CA VAL A 159 12.50 -14.18 1.05
C VAL A 159 12.83 -14.82 -0.29
N GLY A 160 12.81 -14.00 -1.34
CA GLY A 160 13.14 -14.40 -2.71
C GLY A 160 14.40 -13.68 -3.23
N PRO A 161 14.77 -13.93 -4.49
CA PRO A 161 15.71 -13.09 -5.23
C PRO A 161 15.31 -11.61 -5.20
N PHE A 162 16.27 -10.70 -5.35
CA PHE A 162 16.00 -9.25 -5.26
C PHE A 162 15.16 -8.70 -6.41
N ASP A 163 15.14 -9.38 -7.56
CA ASP A 163 14.26 -9.09 -8.70
C ASP A 163 12.84 -9.69 -8.54
N ALA A 164 12.59 -10.48 -7.49
CA ALA A 164 11.27 -10.97 -7.16
C ALA A 164 10.38 -9.84 -6.60
N PRO A 165 9.05 -9.88 -6.85
CA PRO A 165 8.15 -8.81 -6.42
C PRO A 165 8.09 -8.65 -4.90
N GLY A 166 7.99 -7.41 -4.43
CA GLY A 166 7.79 -7.10 -3.00
C GLY A 166 6.44 -7.56 -2.46
N VAL A 167 5.37 -7.45 -3.26
CA VAL A 167 4.06 -8.04 -2.94
C VAL A 167 3.47 -8.69 -4.19
N ALA A 168 2.93 -9.89 -4.05
CA ALA A 168 2.22 -10.60 -5.10
C ALA A 168 0.87 -11.13 -4.59
N LEU A 169 -0.11 -11.19 -5.48
CA LEU A 169 -1.39 -11.86 -5.23
C LEU A 169 -1.20 -13.38 -5.33
N ILE A 170 -1.86 -14.11 -4.42
CA ILE A 170 -1.97 -15.57 -4.45
C ILE A 170 -3.45 -15.94 -4.32
N ASP A 171 -3.81 -17.18 -4.68
CA ASP A 171 -5.22 -17.65 -4.74
C ASP A 171 -6.07 -17.25 -3.52
N LYS A 172 -5.48 -17.26 -2.33
CA LYS A 172 -6.17 -16.90 -1.08
C LYS A 172 -5.39 -15.89 -0.25
N GLY A 173 -4.87 -14.83 -0.87
CA GLY A 173 -4.30 -13.69 -0.15
C GLY A 173 -3.10 -13.04 -0.81
N LEU A 174 -2.12 -12.64 0.01
CA LEU A 174 -0.95 -11.89 -0.42
C LEU A 174 0.34 -12.56 0.01
N ALA A 175 1.30 -12.63 -0.91
CA ALA A 175 2.69 -12.97 -0.63
C ALA A 175 3.53 -11.70 -0.52
N ILE A 176 4.29 -11.55 0.57
CA ILE A 176 5.11 -10.38 0.90
C ILE A 176 6.59 -10.79 0.88
N GLY A 177 7.31 -10.31 -0.14
CA GLY A 177 8.74 -10.50 -0.30
C GLY A 177 9.51 -9.55 0.62
N LEU A 178 9.96 -10.05 1.76
CA LEU A 178 10.66 -9.24 2.77
C LEU A 178 11.97 -8.64 2.23
N GLN A 179 12.59 -9.29 1.25
CA GLN A 179 13.81 -8.81 0.59
C GLN A 179 13.62 -7.47 -0.12
N GLN A 180 12.40 -7.06 -0.45
CA GLN A 180 12.13 -5.75 -1.05
C GLN A 180 12.04 -4.64 0.01
N TYR A 181 11.87 -4.98 1.28
CA TYR A 181 11.65 -4.03 2.38
C TYR A 181 12.78 -4.08 3.41
N ALA A 182 13.99 -4.43 2.96
CA ALA A 182 15.17 -4.61 3.81
C ALA A 182 15.71 -3.30 4.40
N GLY A 183 15.12 -2.16 4.05
CA GLY A 183 15.56 -0.81 4.38
C GLY A 183 16.27 -0.16 3.20
N ARG A 184 15.98 1.09 2.88
CA ARG A 184 16.52 1.76 1.69
C ARG A 184 18.05 1.79 1.63
N ASP A 185 18.69 1.73 2.81
CA ASP A 185 20.13 1.75 2.99
C ASP A 185 20.75 0.33 3.06
N TYR A 186 19.97 -0.72 2.79
CA TYR A 186 20.46 -2.09 2.73
C TYR A 186 21.51 -2.23 1.62
N SER A 187 22.62 -2.90 1.94
CA SER A 187 23.84 -2.88 1.11
C SER A 187 23.62 -3.38 -0.32
N VAL A 188 22.75 -4.37 -0.50
CA VAL A 188 22.43 -4.92 -1.83
C VAL A 188 21.85 -3.85 -2.75
N TYR A 189 20.97 -2.98 -2.26
CA TYR A 189 20.37 -1.90 -3.06
C TYR A 189 21.37 -0.81 -3.48
N GLN A 190 22.58 -0.82 -2.91
CA GLN A 190 23.62 0.16 -3.21
C GLN A 190 24.61 -0.34 -4.28
N VAL A 191 24.54 -1.62 -4.65
CA VAL A 191 25.37 -2.21 -5.71
C VAL A 191 24.95 -1.64 -7.07
N LEU A 192 25.91 -1.33 -7.95
CA LEU A 192 25.63 -0.65 -9.22
C LEU A 192 24.68 -1.44 -10.13
N ASP A 193 24.84 -2.76 -10.21
CA ASP A 193 23.98 -3.62 -11.03
C ASP A 193 22.53 -3.62 -10.50
N GLU A 194 22.36 -3.68 -9.18
CA GLU A 194 21.05 -3.58 -8.54
C GLU A 194 20.42 -2.19 -8.71
N GLN A 195 21.22 -1.12 -8.79
CA GLN A 195 20.70 0.22 -9.09
C GLN A 195 20.19 0.37 -10.53
N GLN A 196 20.57 -0.53 -11.45
CA GLN A 196 19.97 -0.58 -12.79
C GLN A 196 18.53 -1.11 -12.72
N LEU A 197 18.28 -2.10 -11.86
CA LEU A 197 16.94 -2.65 -11.61
C LEU A 197 16.11 -1.72 -10.73
N PHE A 198 16.72 -1.17 -9.69
CA PHE A 198 16.08 -0.34 -8.68
C PHE A 198 16.83 0.97 -8.44
N PRO A 199 16.65 1.97 -9.31
CA PRO A 199 17.21 3.30 -9.09
C PRO A 199 16.82 3.87 -7.72
N LYS A 200 17.66 4.76 -7.17
CA LYS A 200 17.46 5.35 -5.82
C LYS A 200 16.08 5.96 -5.58
N TYR A 201 15.46 6.51 -6.62
CA TYR A 201 14.11 7.08 -6.52
C TYR A 201 13.01 6.03 -6.28
N ILE A 202 13.27 4.77 -6.64
CA ILE A 202 12.43 3.60 -6.35
C ILE A 202 12.84 3.00 -5.00
N SER A 203 14.12 2.67 -4.81
CA SER A 203 14.60 1.93 -3.65
C SER A 203 14.53 2.71 -2.34
N ARG A 204 14.35 4.04 -2.37
CA ARG A 204 13.98 4.82 -1.17
C ARG A 204 12.71 4.33 -0.48
N ARG A 205 11.84 3.61 -1.20
CA ARG A 205 10.58 3.04 -0.69
C ARG A 205 10.74 1.60 -0.19
N PHE A 206 11.95 1.04 -0.22
CA PHE A 206 12.24 -0.31 0.25
C PHE A 206 12.36 -0.36 1.77
N GLU A 207 11.35 0.18 2.45
CA GLU A 207 11.27 0.29 3.90
C GLU A 207 10.00 -0.42 4.42
N PRO A 208 10.01 -0.99 5.64
CA PRO A 208 8.87 -1.71 6.20
C PRO A 208 7.54 -0.94 6.18
N GLN A 209 7.59 0.38 6.37
CA GLN A 209 6.39 1.25 6.38
C GLN A 209 5.63 1.29 5.04
N PHE A 210 6.25 0.87 3.93
CA PHE A 210 5.57 0.80 2.63
C PHE A 210 4.85 -0.54 2.39
N ILE A 211 5.02 -1.54 3.28
CA ILE A 211 4.36 -2.84 3.14
C ILE A 211 2.83 -2.70 3.12
N PRO A 212 2.17 -1.99 4.08
CA PRO A 212 0.71 -1.87 4.06
C PRO A 212 0.16 -1.22 2.79
N VAL A 213 0.80 -0.15 2.31
CA VAL A 213 0.45 0.52 1.04
C VAL A 213 0.59 -0.46 -0.13
N SER A 214 1.68 -1.22 -0.18
CA SER A 214 1.94 -2.17 -1.27
C SER A 214 0.89 -3.29 -1.29
N CYS A 215 0.50 -3.81 -0.12
CA CYS A 215 -0.55 -4.83 0.03
C CYS A 215 -1.90 -4.33 -0.48
N LEU A 216 -2.35 -3.14 -0.05
CA LEU A 216 -3.61 -2.57 -0.51
C LEU A 216 -3.57 -2.20 -2.00
N ASN A 217 -2.43 -1.72 -2.49
CA ASN A 217 -2.27 -1.41 -3.90
C ASN A 217 -2.35 -2.68 -4.77
N ALA A 218 -1.82 -3.81 -4.29
CA ALA A 218 -1.97 -5.11 -4.95
C ALA A 218 -3.44 -5.58 -4.97
N ALA A 219 -4.15 -5.48 -3.84
CA ALA A 219 -5.58 -5.80 -3.76
C ALA A 219 -6.43 -4.90 -4.68
N LEU A 220 -6.17 -3.60 -4.72
CA LEU A 220 -6.81 -2.69 -5.67
C LEU A 220 -6.47 -3.06 -7.13
N GLY A 221 -5.27 -3.59 -7.37
CA GLY A 221 -4.82 -4.11 -8.66
C GLY A 221 -5.66 -5.28 -9.15
N GLU A 222 -6.02 -6.18 -8.24
CA GLU A 222 -6.92 -7.30 -8.50
C GLU A 222 -8.33 -6.84 -8.89
N MET A 223 -8.88 -5.89 -8.11
CA MET A 223 -10.25 -5.40 -8.28
C MET A 223 -10.42 -4.45 -9.46
N ILE A 224 -9.39 -3.65 -9.73
CA ILE A 224 -9.40 -2.58 -10.74
C ILE A 224 -8.13 -2.72 -11.58
N PRO A 225 -8.06 -3.68 -12.52
CA PRO A 225 -6.90 -3.84 -13.37
C PRO A 225 -6.61 -2.57 -14.18
N ASP A 226 -5.34 -2.21 -14.30
CA ASP A 226 -4.94 -1.06 -15.11
C ASP A 226 -5.12 -1.39 -16.60
N SER A 227 -6.03 -0.66 -17.25
CA SER A 227 -6.35 -0.82 -18.68
C SER A 227 -5.93 0.39 -19.52
N THR A 228 -4.96 1.17 -19.02
CA THR A 228 -4.50 2.41 -19.66
C THR A 228 -3.29 2.26 -20.58
N ILE A 229 -2.77 1.04 -20.74
CA ILE A 229 -1.68 0.76 -21.68
C ILE A 229 -2.11 1.19 -23.09
N GLY A 230 -1.31 2.06 -23.72
CA GLY A 230 -1.59 2.61 -25.05
C GLY A 230 -2.54 3.82 -25.08
N ARG A 231 -3.08 4.25 -23.93
CA ARG A 231 -3.93 5.45 -23.84
C ARG A 231 -3.10 6.74 -23.72
N PRO A 232 -3.66 7.92 -24.03
CA PRO A 232 -3.00 9.20 -23.82
C PRO A 232 -2.48 9.37 -22.39
N LEU A 233 -1.36 10.07 -22.22
CA LEU A 233 -0.71 10.26 -20.93
C LEU A 233 -1.67 10.81 -19.85
N ILE A 234 -2.55 11.75 -20.23
CA ILE A 234 -3.51 12.33 -19.29
C ILE A 234 -4.50 11.28 -18.73
N GLU A 235 -4.92 10.31 -19.52
CA GLU A 235 -5.79 9.23 -19.02
C GLU A 235 -5.04 8.31 -18.05
N GLN A 236 -3.77 8.00 -18.35
CA GLN A 236 -2.92 7.23 -17.43
C GLN A 236 -2.75 7.97 -16.10
N VAL A 237 -2.47 9.28 -16.13
CA VAL A 237 -2.35 10.12 -14.93
C VAL A 237 -3.64 10.11 -14.12
N VAL A 238 -4.79 10.25 -14.77
CA VAL A 238 -6.10 10.21 -14.10
C VAL A 238 -6.34 8.86 -13.43
N GLU A 239 -6.06 7.74 -14.10
CA GLU A 239 -6.23 6.41 -13.48
C GLU A 239 -5.27 6.17 -12.31
N LYS A 240 -4.01 6.61 -12.39
CA LYS A 240 -3.09 6.57 -11.23
C LYS A 240 -3.59 7.45 -10.08
N GLY A 241 -4.15 8.62 -10.39
CA GLY A 241 -4.74 9.53 -9.40
C GLY A 241 -5.94 8.90 -8.68
N LYS A 242 -6.83 8.20 -9.40
CA LYS A 242 -7.93 7.43 -8.80
C LYS A 242 -7.42 6.36 -7.83
N ARG A 243 -6.35 5.66 -8.22
CA ARG A 243 -5.72 4.65 -7.35
C ARG A 243 -5.11 5.26 -6.09
N TRP A 244 -4.43 6.41 -6.19
CA TRP A 244 -3.94 7.13 -5.01
C TRP A 244 -5.07 7.62 -4.11
N TYR A 245 -6.15 8.15 -4.69
CA TYR A 245 -7.33 8.56 -3.94
C TYR A 245 -7.95 7.39 -3.16
N LEU A 246 -8.06 6.21 -3.79
CA LEU A 246 -8.52 5.02 -3.08
C LEU A 246 -7.56 4.65 -1.94
N LEU A 247 -6.25 4.61 -2.18
CA LEU A 247 -5.28 4.30 -1.12
C LEU A 247 -5.36 5.28 0.06
N ASP A 248 -5.55 6.58 -0.19
CA ASP A 248 -5.79 7.60 0.84
C ASP A 248 -7.04 7.28 1.69
N LYS A 249 -8.12 6.83 1.07
CA LYS A 249 -9.33 6.37 1.78
C LYS A 249 -9.14 5.08 2.56
N LEU A 250 -8.27 4.20 2.09
CA LEU A 250 -7.97 2.94 2.77
C LEU A 250 -6.96 3.09 3.91
N LEU A 251 -6.19 4.18 3.90
CA LEU A 251 -5.11 4.45 4.86
C LEU A 251 -5.21 5.89 5.40
N PRO A 252 -6.33 6.28 6.03
CA PRO A 252 -6.61 7.68 6.37
C PRO A 252 -5.64 8.30 7.39
N LYS A 253 -4.89 7.46 8.13
CA LYS A 253 -3.90 7.85 9.14
C LYS A 253 -2.45 7.73 8.67
N THR A 254 -2.23 7.30 7.42
CA THR A 254 -0.90 7.16 6.84
C THR A 254 -0.51 8.46 6.16
N GLU A 255 0.74 8.89 6.34
CA GLU A 255 1.24 10.10 5.70
C GLU A 255 1.20 10.00 4.16
N ASP A 256 0.82 11.09 3.50
CA ASP A 256 0.77 11.20 2.04
C ASP A 256 2.10 10.84 1.37
N SER A 257 3.22 11.09 2.04
CA SER A 257 4.57 10.73 1.58
C SER A 257 4.77 9.22 1.43
N ILE A 258 4.10 8.43 2.26
CA ILE A 258 4.13 6.97 2.23
C ILE A 258 3.14 6.42 1.20
N ILE A 259 1.96 7.03 1.08
CA ILE A 259 0.93 6.64 0.11
C ILE A 259 1.39 6.90 -1.32
N THR A 260 1.88 8.11 -1.60
CA THR A 260 2.31 8.53 -2.94
C THR A 260 3.73 8.07 -3.27
N GLY A 261 4.59 7.91 -2.26
CA GLY A 261 6.01 7.66 -2.42
C GLY A 261 6.84 8.89 -2.79
N TYR A 262 6.22 10.08 -2.85
CA TYR A 262 6.95 11.34 -2.94
C TYR A 262 7.59 11.70 -1.60
N THR A 263 8.73 12.38 -1.66
CA THR A 263 9.32 12.93 -0.44
C THR A 263 8.47 14.07 0.10
N VAL A 264 8.52 14.31 1.41
CA VAL A 264 7.85 15.46 2.06
C VAL A 264 8.20 16.77 1.35
N LYS A 265 9.46 16.95 0.94
CA LYS A 265 9.90 18.14 0.18
C LYS A 265 9.23 18.28 -1.19
N GLN A 266 8.96 17.17 -1.87
CA GLN A 266 8.29 17.18 -3.17
C GLN A 266 6.80 17.50 -3.01
N LEU A 267 6.16 16.98 -1.96
CA LEU A 267 4.75 17.29 -1.66
C LEU A 267 4.59 18.77 -1.27
N ALA A 268 5.46 19.27 -0.38
CA ALA A 268 5.43 20.68 0.03
C ALA A 268 5.74 21.68 -1.11
N TRP A 269 6.33 21.22 -2.22
CA TRP A 269 6.52 22.07 -3.41
C TRP A 269 5.24 22.20 -4.25
N CYS A 270 4.31 21.25 -4.14
CA CYS A 270 3.05 21.22 -4.87
C CYS A 270 1.92 22.00 -4.16
N GLU A 271 2.13 22.43 -2.91
CA GLU A 271 1.23 23.26 -2.09
C GLU A 271 1.45 24.75 -2.34
#